data_AF-A0AAT9J2B4-F1
#
_entry.id   AF-A0AAT9J2B4-F1
#
_cell.length_a   1.000
_cell.length_b   1.000
_cell.length_c   1.000
_cell.angle_alpha   90.00
_cell.angle_beta   90.00
_cell.angle_gamma   90.00
#
_symmetry.space_group_name_H-M   'P 1'
#
loop_
_entity.id
_entity.type
_entity.pdbx_description
1 polymer ?
#
loop_
_entity_poly.entity_id
_entity_poly.type
_entity_poly.pdbx_seq_one_letter_code
_entity_poly.pdbx_strand_id
1 'polypeptide(L)'
;MTRKDSGFTLTEALIALLVISLALAGALQASRIVAKFNSRVVTQAKRDKDLISFQAQAAKRLLPLQPITDDKLKGDARQMAFPCDPTAPTPLCTLSAPTGTFVYLSGGSAHAVWPYGQPSSSTPSARLEAVALRDQQGKTLAVIKLPVEHAGDCQFDMISRNCREVSPQTEPDTSKVAMP
;
A
#
# COMPACT_ATOMS: atom_id res chain seq x y z
N MET A 1 -8.40 -76.46 27.48
CA MET A 1 -8.66 -75.23 26.70
C MET A 1 -8.01 -75.38 25.33
N THR A 2 -8.77 -75.82 24.33
CA THR A 2 -8.28 -76.01 22.96
C THR A 2 -8.38 -74.69 22.20
N ARG A 3 -7.22 -74.16 21.81
CA ARG A 3 -7.10 -72.97 20.95
C ARG A 3 -7.57 -73.39 19.55
N LYS A 4 -8.67 -72.82 19.07
CA LYS A 4 -9.06 -72.93 17.65
C LYS A 4 -8.14 -72.00 16.88
N ASP A 5 -7.16 -72.58 16.18
CA ASP A 5 -6.36 -71.86 15.21
C ASP A 5 -7.21 -71.63 13.96
N SER A 6 -7.93 -70.52 13.93
CA SER A 6 -8.64 -70.04 12.76
C SER A 6 -7.60 -69.67 11.70
N GLY A 7 -7.31 -70.60 10.78
CA GLY A 7 -6.47 -70.32 9.63
C GLY A 7 -7.07 -69.15 8.84
N PHE A 8 -6.31 -68.05 8.73
CA PHE A 8 -6.70 -66.92 7.91
C PHE A 8 -6.97 -67.40 6.49
N THR A 9 -8.20 -67.22 6.01
CA THR A 9 -8.54 -67.61 4.65
C THR A 9 -7.81 -66.66 3.69
N LEU A 10 -7.26 -67.19 2.59
CA LEU A 10 -6.52 -66.42 1.59
C LEU A 10 -7.31 -65.19 1.12
N THR A 11 -8.63 -65.29 1.07
CA THR A 11 -9.56 -64.19 0.76
C THR A 11 -9.47 -63.01 1.73
N GLU A 12 -9.33 -63.28 3.03
CA GLU A 12 -9.24 -62.24 4.06
C GLU A 12 -7.94 -61.43 3.93
N ALA A 13 -6.82 -62.10 3.61
CA ALA A 13 -5.55 -61.43 3.34
C ALA A 13 -5.63 -60.51 2.11
N LEU A 14 -6.34 -60.92 1.05
CA LEU A 14 -6.54 -60.11 -0.15
C LEU A 14 -7.40 -58.87 0.13
N ILE A 15 -8.47 -59.01 0.89
CA ILE A 15 -9.33 -57.87 1.28
C ILE A 15 -8.52 -56.87 2.11
N ALA A 16 -7.73 -57.35 3.07
CA ALA A 16 -6.87 -56.49 3.88
C ALA A 16 -5.87 -55.70 3.02
N LEU A 17 -5.20 -56.36 2.07
CA LEU A 17 -4.25 -55.71 1.16
C LEU A 17 -4.92 -54.65 0.28
N LEU A 18 -6.15 -54.88 -0.18
CA LEU A 18 -6.90 -53.92 -0.98
C LEU A 18 -7.24 -52.68 -0.16
N VAL A 19 -7.75 -52.86 1.06
CA VAL A 19 -8.08 -51.75 1.98
C VAL A 19 -6.84 -50.92 2.31
N ILE A 20 -5.72 -51.57 2.60
CA ILE A 20 -4.44 -50.89 2.86
C ILE A 20 -3.99 -50.10 1.63
N SER A 21 -4.04 -50.70 0.44
CA SER A 21 -3.65 -50.03 -0.81
C SER A 21 -4.50 -48.80 -1.11
N LEU A 22 -5.82 -48.90 -0.90
CA LEU A 22 -6.75 -47.79 -1.09
C LEU A 22 -6.50 -46.68 -0.07
N ALA A 23 -6.26 -47.02 1.20
CA ALA A 23 -5.92 -46.06 2.24
C ALA A 23 -4.60 -45.32 1.93
N LEU A 24 -3.57 -46.03 1.46
CA LEU A 24 -2.30 -45.43 1.04
C LEU A 24 -2.48 -44.50 -0.16
N ALA A 25 -3.28 -44.90 -1.16
CA ALA A 25 -3.59 -44.06 -2.31
C ALA A 25 -4.31 -42.77 -1.89
N GLY A 26 -5.28 -42.85 -0.98
CA GLY A 26 -5.98 -41.70 -0.41
C GLY A 26 -5.03 -40.76 0.35
N ALA A 27 -4.14 -41.30 1.18
CA ALA A 27 -3.16 -40.52 1.94
C ALA A 27 -2.18 -39.76 1.02
N LEU A 28 -1.68 -40.42 -0.04
CA LEU A 28 -0.80 -39.79 -1.02
C LEU A 28 -1.51 -38.64 -1.77
N GLN A 29 -2.77 -38.82 -2.16
CA GLN A 29 -3.55 -37.75 -2.80
C GLN A 29 -3.76 -36.55 -1.86
N ALA A 30 -4.13 -36.80 -0.60
CA ALA A 30 -4.29 -35.75 0.39
C ALA A 30 -3.00 -34.95 0.62
N SER A 31 -1.85 -35.63 0.73
CA SER A 31 -0.55 -34.97 0.93
C SER A 31 -0.18 -34.01 -0.21
N ARG A 32 -0.48 -34.37 -1.46
CA ARG A 32 -0.23 -33.51 -2.63
C ARG A 32 -1.08 -32.25 -2.62
N ILE A 33 -2.34 -32.38 -2.20
CA ILE A 33 -3.25 -31.24 -2.07
C ILE A 33 -2.73 -30.27 -1.00
N VAL A 34 -2.38 -30.79 0.18
CA VAL A 34 -1.82 -29.99 1.28
C VAL A 34 -0.52 -29.29 0.87
N ALA A 35 0.39 -29.97 0.18
CA ALA A 35 1.62 -29.37 -0.32
C ALA A 35 1.36 -28.19 -1.27
N LYS A 36 0.35 -28.31 -2.14
CA LYS A 36 -0.06 -27.23 -3.07
C LYS A 36 -0.72 -26.06 -2.35
N PHE A 37 -1.45 -26.30 -1.26
CA PHE A 37 -2.00 -25.23 -0.44
C PHE A 37 -0.90 -24.49 0.32
N ASN A 38 0.04 -25.21 0.93
CA ASN A 38 1.14 -24.60 1.67
C ASN A 38 2.00 -23.70 0.79
N SER A 39 2.31 -24.10 -0.45
CA SER A 39 3.11 -23.27 -1.36
C SER A 39 2.40 -21.94 -1.72
N ARG A 40 1.07 -21.96 -1.87
CA ARG A 40 0.27 -20.76 -2.12
C ARG A 40 0.26 -19.83 -0.91
N VAL A 41 0.04 -20.38 0.29
CA VAL A 41 0.02 -19.62 1.55
C VAL A 41 1.38 -18.96 1.80
N VAL A 42 2.48 -19.70 1.64
CA VAL A 42 3.84 -19.16 1.82
C VAL A 42 4.14 -18.05 0.81
N THR A 43 3.75 -18.23 -0.46
CA THR A 43 3.95 -17.21 -1.50
C THR A 43 3.13 -15.95 -1.21
N GLN A 44 1.89 -16.10 -0.74
CA GLN A 44 1.03 -14.99 -0.38
C GLN A 44 1.57 -14.24 0.84
N ALA A 45 1.94 -14.97 1.90
CA ALA A 45 2.53 -14.39 3.10
C ALA A 45 3.82 -13.61 2.79
N LYS A 46 4.65 -14.11 1.87
CA LYS A 46 5.83 -13.39 1.39
C LYS A 46 5.45 -12.07 0.70
N ARG A 47 4.49 -12.10 -0.23
CA ARG A 47 4.02 -10.88 -0.93
C ARG A 47 3.47 -9.84 0.04
N ASP A 48 2.69 -10.27 1.02
CA ASP A 48 2.11 -9.38 2.02
C ASP A 48 3.21 -8.75 2.89
N LYS A 49 4.20 -9.55 3.31
CA LYS A 49 5.37 -9.05 4.02
C LYS A 49 6.17 -8.04 3.19
N ASP A 50 6.41 -8.34 1.92
CA ASP A 50 7.13 -7.46 1.00
C ASP A 50 6.37 -6.13 0.85
N LEU A 51 5.04 -6.16 0.68
CA LEU A 51 4.18 -4.98 0.61
C LEU A 51 4.21 -4.13 1.88
N ILE A 52 4.10 -4.74 3.06
CA ILE A 52 4.16 -4.04 4.34
C ILE A 52 5.54 -3.38 4.52
N SER A 53 6.61 -4.13 4.24
CA SER A 53 7.98 -3.63 4.35
C SER A 53 8.24 -2.47 3.38
N PHE A 54 7.68 -2.55 2.18
CA PHE A 54 7.75 -1.51 1.17
C PHE A 54 6.98 -0.26 1.60
N GLN A 55 5.75 -0.40 2.09
CA GLN A 55 4.94 0.72 2.58
C GLN A 55 5.65 1.47 3.70
N ALA A 56 6.24 0.76 4.67
CA ALA A 56 6.99 1.37 5.76
C ALA A 56 8.25 2.11 5.26
N GLN A 57 8.99 1.52 4.31
CA GLN A 57 10.17 2.16 3.72
C GLN A 57 9.80 3.39 2.89
N ALA A 58 8.75 3.30 2.09
CA ALA A 58 8.25 4.41 1.28
C ALA A 58 7.78 5.55 2.18
N ALA A 59 6.99 5.26 3.22
CA ALA A 59 6.57 6.27 4.19
C ALA A 59 7.77 6.95 4.86
N LYS A 60 8.75 6.16 5.36
CA LYS A 60 9.97 6.71 5.99
C LYS A 60 10.73 7.67 5.07
N ARG A 61 10.77 7.40 3.77
CA ARG A 61 11.49 8.23 2.77
C ARG A 61 10.70 9.43 2.29
N LEU A 62 9.37 9.32 2.21
CA LEU A 62 8.51 10.38 1.65
C LEU A 62 8.04 11.37 2.71
N LEU A 63 7.89 10.96 3.96
CA LEU A 63 7.45 11.85 5.04
C LEU A 63 8.33 13.11 5.19
N PRO A 64 9.68 13.04 5.12
CA PRO A 64 10.52 14.24 5.23
C PRO A 64 10.43 15.20 4.05
N LEU A 65 9.88 14.78 2.91
CA LEU A 65 9.75 15.62 1.72
C LEU A 65 8.52 16.54 1.76
N GLN A 66 7.73 16.45 2.82
CA GLN A 66 6.49 17.19 2.93
C GLN A 66 6.71 18.70 3.11
N PRO A 67 5.82 19.54 2.54
CA PRO A 67 4.79 19.17 1.57
C PRO A 67 5.40 18.77 0.22
N ILE A 68 4.86 17.70 -0.39
CA ILE A 68 5.31 17.22 -1.71
C ILE A 68 4.55 17.97 -2.81
N THR A 69 5.28 18.84 -3.49
CA THR A 69 4.88 19.61 -4.67
C THR A 69 5.52 19.02 -5.94
N ASP A 70 5.17 19.58 -7.10
CA ASP A 70 5.53 19.07 -8.44
C ASP A 70 7.05 18.88 -8.69
N ASP A 71 7.88 19.61 -7.95
CA ASP A 71 9.34 19.65 -8.10
C ASP A 71 10.08 18.62 -7.22
N LYS A 72 9.47 18.22 -6.09
CA LYS A 72 10.12 17.35 -5.09
C LYS A 72 9.95 15.86 -5.35
N LEU A 73 9.02 15.49 -6.21
CA LEU A 73 8.76 14.11 -6.58
C LEU A 73 8.45 14.05 -8.06
N LYS A 74 9.05 13.09 -8.76
CA LYS A 74 8.68 12.72 -10.13
C LYS A 74 8.45 11.22 -10.17
N GLY A 75 7.45 10.76 -10.90
CA GLY A 75 7.23 9.33 -10.98
C GLY A 75 6.19 8.95 -12.00
N ASP A 76 6.22 7.68 -12.37
CA ASP A 76 5.28 7.04 -13.28
C ASP A 76 4.64 5.83 -12.58
N ALA A 77 3.96 4.99 -13.35
CA ALA A 77 3.29 3.79 -12.85
C ALA A 77 4.25 2.73 -12.25
N ARG A 78 5.56 2.80 -12.48
CA ARG A 78 6.53 1.76 -12.06
C ARG A 78 7.54 2.26 -11.04
N GLN A 79 7.95 3.51 -11.16
CA GLN A 79 9.02 4.09 -10.36
C GLN A 79 8.70 5.52 -9.96
N MET A 80 9.25 5.91 -8.82
CA MET A 80 9.22 7.28 -8.33
C MET A 80 10.64 7.69 -7.94
N ALA A 81 10.99 8.92 -8.27
CA ALA A 81 12.28 9.55 -8.04
C ALA A 81 12.07 10.82 -7.22
N PHE A 82 12.88 10.99 -6.20
CA PHE A 82 12.86 12.15 -5.30
C PHE A 82 14.29 12.50 -4.87
N PRO A 83 14.55 13.73 -4.40
CA PRO A 83 15.82 14.08 -3.81
C PRO A 83 16.13 13.11 -2.67
N CYS A 84 17.32 12.51 -2.70
CA CYS A 84 17.84 11.90 -1.49
C CYS A 84 18.13 12.99 -0.44
N ASP A 85 18.41 12.55 0.78
CA ASP A 85 19.06 13.41 1.79
C ASP A 85 20.19 14.23 1.13
N PRO A 86 20.27 15.56 1.36
CA PRO A 86 21.30 16.41 0.75
C PRO A 86 22.73 15.96 1.07
N THR A 87 22.92 15.13 2.10
CA THR A 87 24.20 14.55 2.47
C THR A 87 24.54 13.25 1.71
N ALA A 88 23.59 12.70 0.95
CA ALA A 88 23.79 11.46 0.21
C ALA A 88 24.59 11.68 -1.09
N PRO A 89 25.53 10.77 -1.43
CA PRO A 89 26.37 10.90 -2.63
C PRO A 89 25.61 10.77 -3.96
N THR A 90 24.39 10.22 -3.95
CA THR A 90 23.48 10.19 -5.10
C THR A 90 22.38 11.23 -4.91
N PRO A 91 22.21 12.18 -5.85
CA PRO A 91 21.25 13.28 -5.68
C PRO A 91 19.79 12.82 -5.77
N LEU A 92 19.52 11.67 -6.38
CA LEU A 92 18.17 11.16 -6.63
C LEU A 92 18.00 9.74 -6.09
N CYS A 93 17.01 9.59 -5.24
CA CYS A 93 16.56 8.33 -4.68
C CYS A 93 15.41 7.81 -5.54
N THR A 94 15.55 6.58 -6.03
CA THR A 94 14.48 5.89 -6.75
C THR A 94 13.82 4.86 -5.85
N LEU A 95 12.51 4.73 -5.97
CA LEU A 95 11.71 3.73 -5.30
C LEU A 95 10.84 3.03 -6.35
N SER A 96 10.96 1.71 -6.43
CA SER A 96 10.22 0.88 -7.39
C SER A 96 9.22 0.02 -6.64
N ALA A 97 8.03 -0.13 -7.21
CA ALA A 97 7.01 -0.98 -6.63
C ALA A 97 7.45 -2.46 -6.69
N PRO A 98 7.33 -3.24 -5.58
CA PRO A 98 7.63 -4.67 -5.61
C PRO A 98 6.59 -5.45 -6.44
N THR A 99 5.38 -4.92 -6.55
CA THR A 99 4.28 -5.47 -7.35
C THR A 99 3.29 -4.35 -7.67
N GLY A 100 2.52 -4.49 -8.76
CA GLY A 100 1.51 -3.50 -9.12
C GLY A 100 2.07 -2.23 -9.75
N THR A 101 1.28 -1.16 -9.70
CA THR A 101 1.58 0.14 -10.29
C THR A 101 1.27 1.28 -9.34
N PHE A 102 2.09 2.33 -9.37
CA PHE A 102 1.85 3.55 -8.61
C PHE A 102 0.70 4.36 -9.21
N VAL A 103 -0.11 4.91 -8.31
CA VAL A 103 -1.17 5.86 -8.61
C VAL A 103 -1.06 7.02 -7.62
N TYR A 104 -0.93 8.22 -8.15
CA TYR A 104 -0.73 9.45 -7.39
C TYR A 104 -2.08 10.11 -7.14
N LEU A 105 -2.40 10.40 -5.89
CA LEU A 105 -3.67 10.97 -5.48
C LEU A 105 -3.49 12.44 -5.10
N SER A 106 -4.26 13.33 -5.73
CA SER A 106 -4.24 14.78 -5.48
C SER A 106 -5.60 15.39 -5.79
N GLY A 107 -6.13 16.23 -4.88
CA GLY A 107 -7.43 16.88 -5.06
C GLY A 107 -8.58 15.88 -5.27
N GLY A 108 -8.51 14.71 -4.63
CA GLY A 108 -9.49 13.62 -4.83
C GLY A 108 -9.40 12.90 -6.19
N SER A 109 -8.48 13.27 -7.07
CA SER A 109 -8.25 12.64 -8.37
C SER A 109 -7.07 11.68 -8.33
N ALA A 110 -7.07 10.73 -9.27
CA ALA A 110 -6.02 9.72 -9.41
C ALA A 110 -5.25 9.89 -10.72
N HIS A 111 -3.92 9.89 -10.63
CA HIS A 111 -3.01 10.14 -11.74
C HIS A 111 -2.01 9.00 -11.89
N ALA A 112 -1.66 8.63 -13.13
CA ALA A 112 -0.68 7.58 -13.41
C ALA A 112 0.78 8.08 -13.43
N VAL A 113 0.96 9.40 -13.50
CA VAL A 113 2.25 10.10 -13.55
C VAL A 113 2.18 11.30 -12.62
N TRP A 114 3.29 11.61 -11.98
CA TRP A 114 3.48 12.78 -11.13
C TRP A 114 4.77 13.52 -11.51
N PRO A 115 4.78 14.87 -11.53
CA PRO A 115 3.61 15.74 -11.46
C PRO A 115 2.61 15.49 -12.60
N TYR A 116 1.33 15.79 -12.37
CA TYR A 116 0.31 15.66 -13.41
C TYR A 116 0.13 16.99 -14.14
N GLY A 117 0.17 16.95 -15.47
CA GLY A 117 0.09 18.16 -16.30
C GLY A 117 1.42 18.93 -16.39
N GLN A 118 1.45 19.92 -17.28
CA GLN A 118 2.57 20.86 -17.34
C GLN A 118 2.36 21.94 -16.28
N PRO A 119 3.39 22.33 -15.51
CA PRO A 119 3.29 23.43 -14.57
C PRO A 119 2.97 24.71 -15.37
N SER A 120 1.76 25.24 -15.18
CA SER A 120 1.39 26.55 -15.71
C SER A 120 1.75 27.60 -14.65
N SER A 121 2.35 28.72 -15.07
CA SER A 121 2.80 29.77 -14.14
C SER A 121 1.67 30.46 -13.37
N SER A 122 0.40 30.20 -13.72
CA SER A 122 -0.78 30.80 -13.10
C SER A 122 -1.58 29.86 -12.19
N THR A 123 -1.25 28.57 -12.16
CA THR A 123 -1.96 27.58 -11.32
C THR A 123 -1.08 27.16 -10.14
N PRO A 124 -1.57 27.20 -8.89
CA PRO A 124 -0.84 26.66 -7.76
C PRO A 124 -0.46 25.20 -8.04
N SER A 125 0.80 24.84 -7.79
CA SER A 125 1.25 23.45 -7.90
C SER A 125 0.38 22.55 -7.05
N ALA A 126 -0.09 21.47 -7.66
CA ALA A 126 -0.93 20.52 -6.96
C ALA A 126 -0.15 19.84 -5.85
N ARG A 127 -0.80 19.63 -4.71
CA ARG A 127 -0.20 18.91 -3.58
C ARG A 127 -0.51 17.43 -3.72
N LEU A 128 0.50 16.59 -3.58
CA LEU A 128 0.30 15.15 -3.49
C LEU A 128 -0.25 14.77 -2.11
N GLU A 129 -1.41 14.11 -2.07
CA GLU A 129 -2.08 13.71 -0.83
C GLU A 129 -1.72 12.28 -0.43
N ALA A 130 -1.58 11.39 -1.42
CA ALA A 130 -1.21 10.01 -1.19
C ALA A 130 -0.62 9.36 -2.44
N VAL A 131 0.15 8.29 -2.22
CA VAL A 131 0.58 7.37 -3.27
C VAL A 131 -0.06 6.02 -2.99
N ALA A 132 -0.89 5.56 -3.92
CA ALA A 132 -1.48 4.23 -3.88
C ALA A 132 -0.70 3.27 -4.77
N LEU A 133 -0.68 2.00 -4.38
CA LEU A 133 -0.18 0.91 -5.19
C LEU A 133 -1.37 0.04 -5.60
N ARG A 134 -1.57 -0.16 -6.90
CA ARG A 134 -2.68 -0.97 -7.45
C ARG A 134 -2.17 -2.18 -8.20
N ASP A 135 -2.88 -3.30 -8.09
CA ASP A 135 -2.60 -4.46 -8.93
C ASP A 135 -3.11 -4.28 -10.37
N GLN A 136 -2.93 -5.31 -11.20
CA GLN A 136 -3.38 -5.31 -12.60
C GLN A 136 -4.92 -5.27 -12.76
N GLN A 137 -5.67 -5.59 -11.69
CA GLN A 137 -7.12 -5.55 -11.66
C GLN A 137 -7.65 -4.20 -11.13
N GLY A 138 -6.75 -3.26 -10.80
CA GLY A 138 -7.07 -1.98 -10.22
C GLY A 138 -7.38 -2.04 -8.71
N LYS A 139 -7.19 -3.18 -8.05
CA LYS A 139 -7.36 -3.30 -6.61
C LYS A 139 -6.18 -2.63 -5.90
N THR A 140 -6.48 -1.79 -4.92
CA THR A 140 -5.48 -1.14 -4.07
C THR A 140 -4.80 -2.17 -3.15
N LEU A 141 -3.49 -2.31 -3.30
CA LEU A 141 -2.62 -3.17 -2.50
C LEU A 141 -2.09 -2.44 -1.26
N ALA A 142 -1.69 -1.19 -1.42
CA ALA A 142 -1.16 -0.34 -0.35
C ALA A 142 -1.47 1.13 -0.61
N VAL A 143 -1.55 1.92 0.47
CA VAL A 143 -1.69 3.38 0.39
C VAL A 143 -0.71 4.02 1.35
N ILE A 144 0.12 4.91 0.82
CA ILE A 144 1.03 5.76 1.58
C ILE A 144 0.38 7.13 1.64
N LYS A 145 -0.24 7.44 2.78
CA LYS A 145 -0.85 8.75 3.02
C LYS A 145 0.24 9.75 3.38
N LEU A 146 0.20 10.91 2.74
CA LEU A 146 1.06 12.03 3.08
C LEU A 146 0.24 12.99 3.94
N PRO A 147 0.67 13.27 5.18
CA PRO A 147 -0.01 14.23 6.03
C PRO A 147 -0.28 15.55 5.31
N VAL A 148 -1.50 16.05 5.47
CA VAL A 148 -1.83 17.42 5.11
C VAL A 148 -1.53 18.28 6.33
N GLU A 149 -0.28 18.72 6.46
CA GLU A 149 -0.01 19.87 7.33
C GLU A 149 -0.75 21.08 6.76
N HIS A 150 -1.75 21.50 7.51
CA HIS A 150 -2.45 22.76 7.37
C HIS A 150 -1.55 23.83 8.00
N ALA A 151 -1.42 25.00 7.37
CA ALA A 151 -0.75 26.13 8.01
C ALA A 151 -1.44 26.38 9.36
N GLY A 152 -0.68 26.55 10.45
CA GLY A 152 -1.25 26.64 11.81
C GLY A 152 -2.29 27.74 11.98
N ASP A 153 -2.31 28.71 11.07
CA ASP A 153 -3.13 29.92 11.12
C ASP A 153 -4.42 29.80 10.28
N CYS A 154 -4.67 28.66 9.63
CA CYS A 154 -5.88 28.50 8.84
C CYS A 154 -7.06 28.00 9.67
N GLN A 155 -8.21 28.65 9.50
CA GLN A 155 -9.45 28.21 10.09
C GLN A 155 -9.97 27.01 9.28
N PHE A 156 -9.94 25.82 9.90
CA PHE A 156 -10.48 24.61 9.28
C PHE A 156 -12.00 24.72 9.18
N ASP A 157 -12.51 24.75 7.95
CA ASP A 157 -13.95 24.76 7.69
C ASP A 157 -14.45 23.30 7.61
N MET A 158 -15.23 22.90 8.60
CA MET A 158 -15.79 21.55 8.70
C MET A 158 -16.71 21.17 7.53
N ILE A 159 -17.31 22.13 6.82
CA ILE A 159 -18.23 21.89 5.71
C ILE A 159 -17.44 21.60 4.43
N SER A 160 -16.47 22.45 4.11
CA SER A 160 -15.64 22.28 2.90
C SER A 160 -14.47 21.31 3.09
N ARG A 161 -14.14 20.98 4.34
CA ARG A 161 -12.93 20.23 4.74
C ARG A 161 -11.63 20.86 4.24
N ASN A 162 -11.67 22.16 3.95
CA ASN A 162 -10.53 22.94 3.49
C ASN A 162 -10.18 24.00 4.52
N CYS A 163 -8.92 24.40 4.52
CA CYS A 163 -8.45 25.51 5.31
C CYS A 163 -8.75 26.83 4.59
N ARG A 164 -9.40 27.75 5.29
CA ARG A 164 -9.57 29.12 4.80
C ARG A 164 -8.45 29.98 5.38
N GLU A 165 -7.84 30.81 4.55
CA GLU A 165 -7.02 31.91 5.04
C GLU A 165 -7.92 32.83 5.86
N VAL A 166 -7.54 33.08 7.11
CA VAL A 166 -8.19 34.12 7.89
C VAL A 166 -7.79 35.42 7.23
N SER A 167 -8.67 36.00 6.40
CA SER A 167 -8.47 37.37 5.94
C SER A 167 -8.21 38.19 7.19
N PRO A 168 -7.08 38.92 7.30
CA PRO A 168 -6.85 39.81 8.41
C PRO A 168 -8.06 40.71 8.46
N GLN A 169 -8.92 40.54 9.47
CA GLN A 169 -10.06 41.41 9.65
C GLN A 169 -9.46 42.79 9.76
N THR A 170 -9.74 43.64 8.77
CA THR A 170 -9.35 45.04 8.76
C THR A 170 -9.73 45.59 10.12
N GLU A 171 -8.73 45.81 10.96
CA GLU A 171 -8.90 46.29 12.31
C GLU A 171 -9.75 47.57 12.21
N PRO A 172 -10.92 47.64 12.88
CA PRO A 172 -11.77 48.81 12.76
C PRO A 172 -10.97 50.02 13.22
N ASP A 173 -10.71 50.92 12.28
CA ASP A 173 -9.98 52.17 12.49
C ASP A 173 -10.65 52.96 13.62
N THR A 174 -10.09 52.84 14.83
CA THR A 174 -10.57 53.52 16.03
C THR A 174 -10.16 54.99 16.05
N SER A 175 -9.51 55.51 14.99
CA SER A 175 -9.02 56.88 14.94
C SER A 175 -10.09 57.95 14.67
N LYS A 176 -11.39 57.63 14.77
CA LYS A 176 -12.51 58.60 14.61
C LYS A 176 -13.43 58.71 15.83
N VAL A 177 -12.88 58.82 17.04
CA VAL A 177 -13.61 59.42 18.16
C VAL A 177 -13.12 60.85 18.35
N ALA A 178 -13.72 61.77 17.59
CA ALA A 178 -13.60 63.20 17.83
C ALA A 178 -14.38 63.55 19.11
N MET A 179 -13.68 64.05 20.13
CA MET A 179 -14.30 64.67 21.30
C MET A 179 -14.76 66.10 20.93
N PRO A 180 -15.99 66.51 21.33
CA PRO A 180 -16.46 67.89 21.23
C PRO A 180 -15.82 68.83 22.25
#